data_AF-A0A5N5H644-F1
#
_entry.id   AF-A0A5N5H644-F1
#
_cell.length_a   1.000
_cell.length_b   1.000
_cell.length_c   1.000
_cell.angle_alpha   90.00
_cell.angle_beta   90.00
_cell.angle_gamma   90.00
#
_symmetry.space_group_name_H-M   'P 1'
#
loop_
_entity.id
_entity.type
_entity.pdbx_description
1 polymer ?
#
loop_
_entity_poly.entity_id
_entity_poly.type
_entity_poly.pdbx_seq_one_letter_code
_entity_poly.pdbx_strand_id
1 'polypeptide(L)'
;MDWGNVTAEDVIDALREVDWSSPPRPLSEFFSRFTVPRSSSKWNSRLKCNLYYYRTNYFLLIVLVLGLAFLRRPLALIAAVLTALSIAFLNDSFAGTFSEKVSRTVRQFSPHLAAKMRPPLTPVIRGRPSAKRAIFICGRPRWVFVMIFSSVSFILWFVSCGLLTVLWALAFGLLATLLHASFRTPNLKARLNTYREEFRAVWRNYSEL
;
A
#
# COMPACT_ATOMS: atom_id res chain seq x y z
N MET A 1 21.87 9.02 22.01
CA MET A 1 22.14 7.67 21.53
C MET A 1 23.38 7.59 20.63
N ASP A 2 24.32 6.71 20.98
CA ASP A 2 25.35 6.23 20.04
C ASP A 2 24.73 5.14 19.18
N TRP A 3 24.17 5.53 18.03
CA TRP A 3 23.59 4.60 17.04
C TRP A 3 24.58 3.55 16.51
N GLY A 4 25.86 3.62 16.91
CA GLY A 4 26.84 2.57 16.70
C GLY A 4 26.53 1.27 17.45
N ASN A 5 25.91 1.36 18.64
CA ASN A 5 25.61 0.20 19.50
C ASN A 5 24.22 -0.38 19.26
N VAL A 6 23.32 0.38 18.62
CA VAL A 6 21.96 -0.07 18.30
C VAL A 6 22.05 -1.14 17.21
N THR A 7 21.46 -2.31 17.40
CA THR A 7 21.49 -3.38 16.39
C THR A 7 20.48 -3.07 15.27
N ALA A 8 20.55 -3.83 14.17
CA ALA A 8 19.55 -3.68 13.10
C ALA A 8 18.16 -4.17 13.55
N GLU A 9 18.12 -5.18 14.42
CA GLU A 9 16.92 -5.77 14.99
C GLU A 9 16.17 -4.73 15.85
N ASP A 10 16.88 -4.04 16.74
CA ASP A 10 16.30 -2.96 17.56
C ASP A 10 15.63 -1.87 16.70
N VAL A 11 16.23 -1.52 15.55
CA VAL A 11 15.66 -0.53 14.64
C VAL A 11 14.40 -1.07 13.97
N ILE A 12 14.37 -2.35 13.59
CA ILE A 12 13.22 -2.98 12.96
C ILE A 12 12.06 -3.07 13.96
N ASP A 13 12.33 -3.49 15.18
CA ASP A 13 11.31 -3.58 16.23
C ASP A 13 10.79 -2.19 16.60
N ALA A 14 11.68 -1.20 16.72
CA ALA A 14 11.27 0.19 16.91
C ALA A 14 10.44 0.74 15.74
N LEU A 15 10.66 0.30 14.49
CA LEU A 15 9.84 0.69 13.34
C LEU A 15 8.48 -0.02 13.32
N ARG A 16 8.35 -1.20 13.94
CA ARG A 16 7.08 -1.94 14.05
C ARG A 16 6.16 -1.35 15.10
N GLU A 17 6.72 -0.95 16.24
CA GLU A 17 5.97 -0.38 17.37
C GLU A 17 5.54 1.08 17.16
N VAL A 18 5.95 1.68 16.05
CA VAL A 18 5.80 3.10 15.80
C VAL A 18 4.39 3.47 15.34
N ASP A 19 3.83 4.50 15.97
CA ASP A 19 2.60 5.14 15.53
C ASP A 19 2.83 5.93 14.23
N TRP A 20 2.14 5.50 13.17
CA TRP A 20 2.18 6.11 11.83
C TRP A 20 1.31 7.38 11.68
N SER A 21 0.61 7.78 12.74
CA SER A 21 -0.23 8.99 12.78
C SER A 21 0.58 10.29 12.92
N SER A 22 1.90 10.19 13.17
CA SER A 22 2.77 11.36 13.32
C SER A 22 2.93 12.12 12.00
N PRO A 23 2.75 13.46 12.00
CA PRO A 23 2.90 14.25 10.78
C PRO A 23 4.36 14.21 10.26
N PRO A 24 4.56 14.35 8.94
CA PRO A 24 5.89 14.40 8.36
C PRO A 24 6.68 15.61 8.89
N ARG A 25 8.00 15.45 8.99
CA ARG A 25 8.91 16.53 9.39
C ARG A 25 8.96 17.61 8.30
N PRO A 26 9.22 18.88 8.66
CA PRO A 26 9.29 19.97 7.69
C PRO A 26 10.29 19.69 6.55
N LEU A 27 9.92 20.01 5.31
CA LEU A 27 10.75 19.77 4.13
C LEU A 27 12.05 20.58 4.15
N SER A 28 12.03 21.79 4.72
CA SER A 28 13.22 22.60 4.92
C SER A 28 14.24 21.90 5.83
N GLU A 29 13.76 21.20 6.86
CA GLU A 29 14.62 20.38 7.72
C GLU A 29 15.13 19.14 6.98
N PHE A 30 14.25 18.49 6.22
CA PHE A 30 14.55 17.28 5.46
C PHE A 30 15.70 17.49 4.45
N PHE A 31 15.69 18.58 3.69
CA PHE A 31 16.68 18.88 2.65
C PHE A 31 17.82 19.84 3.05
N SER A 32 17.98 20.18 4.34
CA SER A 32 18.88 21.29 4.73
C SER A 32 20.40 21.04 4.56
N ARG A 33 20.93 19.83 4.83
CA ARG A 33 22.41 19.62 4.81
C ARG A 33 22.82 18.18 4.50
N PHE A 34 23.63 18.02 3.47
CA PHE A 34 24.19 16.73 3.03
C PHE A 34 25.71 16.76 3.10
N THR A 35 26.32 15.68 3.59
CA THR A 35 27.78 15.51 3.64
C THR A 35 28.17 14.05 3.44
N VAL A 36 29.30 13.82 2.78
CA VAL A 36 29.87 12.47 2.65
C VAL A 36 30.39 12.01 4.01
N PRO A 37 29.99 10.82 4.51
CA PRO A 37 30.47 10.29 5.79
C PRO A 37 31.94 9.90 5.68
N ARG A 38 32.73 10.26 6.70
CA ARG A 38 34.18 10.02 6.74
C ARG A 38 34.57 8.60 7.17
N SER A 39 33.66 7.83 7.76
CA SER A 39 33.93 6.44 8.20
C SER A 39 32.67 5.59 8.17
N SER A 40 32.84 4.27 8.03
CA SER A 40 31.73 3.29 7.98
C SER A 40 30.86 3.31 9.26
N SER A 41 31.50 3.39 10.44
CA SER A 41 30.78 3.52 11.72
C SER A 41 29.91 4.79 11.78
N LYS A 42 30.43 5.93 11.30
CA LYS A 42 29.64 7.17 11.21
C LYS A 42 28.52 7.06 10.18
N TRP A 43 28.75 6.43 9.04
CA TRP A 43 27.71 6.19 8.03
C TRP A 43 26.56 5.35 8.60
N ASN A 44 26.87 4.24 9.28
CA ASN A 44 25.86 3.36 9.86
C ASN A 44 25.01 4.08 10.92
N SER A 45 25.67 4.84 11.80
CA SER A 45 25.00 5.70 12.79
C SER A 45 24.07 6.73 12.15
N ARG A 46 24.51 7.38 11.05
CA ARG A 46 23.70 8.34 10.29
C ARG A 46 22.48 7.69 9.66
N LEU A 47 22.69 6.54 9.02
CA LEU A 47 21.63 5.81 8.33
C LEU A 47 20.50 5.46 9.29
N LYS A 48 20.82 4.82 10.43
CA LYS A 48 19.83 4.45 11.45
C LYS A 48 19.10 5.67 12.02
N CYS A 49 19.84 6.70 12.42
CA CYS A 49 19.27 7.92 13.00
C CYS A 49 18.31 8.62 12.04
N ASN A 50 18.72 8.81 10.79
CA ASN A 50 17.91 9.49 9.79
C ASN A 50 16.70 8.66 9.40
N LEU A 51 16.85 7.33 9.22
CA LEU A 51 15.77 6.42 8.85
C LEU A 51 14.65 6.44 9.90
N TYR A 52 15.01 6.40 11.18
CA TYR A 52 14.05 6.48 12.27
C TYR A 52 13.39 7.86 12.36
N TYR A 53 14.17 8.94 12.31
CA TYR A 53 13.66 10.29 12.52
C TYR A 53 12.77 10.83 11.39
N TYR A 54 13.08 10.49 10.13
CA TYR A 54 12.35 10.92 8.94
C TYR A 54 11.49 9.81 8.30
N ARG A 55 11.17 8.75 9.04
CA ARG A 55 10.40 7.59 8.55
C ARG A 55 9.16 7.95 7.73
N THR A 56 8.34 8.89 8.21
CA THR A 56 7.11 9.34 7.53
C THR A 56 7.45 10.06 6.22
N ASN A 57 8.50 10.89 6.20
CA ASN A 57 8.94 11.59 4.99
C ASN A 57 9.45 10.60 3.94
N TYR A 58 10.19 9.56 4.35
CA TYR A 58 10.66 8.52 3.44
C TYR A 58 9.52 7.67 2.89
N PHE A 59 8.54 7.32 3.73
CA PHE A 59 7.33 6.64 3.27
C PHE A 59 6.59 7.47 2.22
N LEU A 60 6.35 8.76 2.50
CA LEU A 60 5.72 9.68 1.54
C LEU A 60 6.54 9.83 0.25
N LEU A 61 7.87 9.87 0.34
CA LEU A 61 8.74 9.92 -0.85
C LEU A 61 8.56 8.67 -1.71
N ILE A 62 8.55 7.47 -1.12
CA ILE A 62 8.34 6.21 -1.85
C ILE A 62 6.96 6.20 -2.50
N VAL A 63 5.91 6.57 -1.76
CA VAL A 63 4.54 6.66 -2.29
C VAL A 63 4.46 7.67 -3.44
N LEU A 64 5.12 8.82 -3.32
CA LEU A 64 5.17 9.83 -4.38
C LEU A 64 5.87 9.31 -5.63
N VAL A 65 7.04 8.67 -5.50
CA VAL A 65 7.78 8.09 -6.62
C VAL A 65 6.95 7.00 -7.32
N LEU A 66 6.30 6.14 -6.55
CA LEU A 66 5.37 5.13 -7.08
C LEU A 66 4.20 5.78 -7.82
N GLY A 67 3.54 6.77 -7.19
CA GLY A 67 2.42 7.50 -7.78
C GLY A 67 2.78 8.18 -9.10
N LEU A 68 3.94 8.84 -9.16
CA LEU A 68 4.44 9.47 -10.38
C LEU A 68 4.79 8.42 -11.46
N ALA A 69 5.36 7.27 -11.09
CA ALA A 69 5.65 6.19 -12.03
C ALA A 69 4.36 5.61 -12.65
N PHE A 70 3.30 5.47 -11.84
CA PHE A 70 1.98 5.07 -12.31
C PHE A 70 1.33 6.12 -13.22
N LEU A 71 1.40 7.40 -12.86
CA LEU A 71 0.85 8.50 -13.68
C LEU A 71 1.50 8.58 -15.06
N ARG A 72 2.79 8.24 -15.18
CA ARG A 72 3.48 8.18 -16.48
C ARG A 72 3.06 7.00 -17.36
N ARG A 73 2.42 5.97 -16.79
CA ARG A 73 1.98 4.77 -17.51
C ARG A 73 0.48 4.50 -17.29
N PRO A 74 -0.41 5.20 -18.01
CA PRO A 74 -1.87 5.07 -17.81
C PRO A 74 -2.37 3.64 -18.05
N LEU A 75 -1.69 2.86 -18.91
CA LEU A 75 -2.03 1.45 -19.13
C LEU A 75 -1.81 0.58 -17.87
N ALA A 76 -0.77 0.84 -17.09
CA ALA A 76 -0.51 0.12 -15.86
C ALA A 76 -1.53 0.48 -14.75
N LEU A 77 -2.03 1.72 -14.75
CA LEU A 77 -3.14 2.13 -13.88
C LEU A 77 -4.43 1.38 -14.19
N ILE A 78 -4.79 1.28 -15.48
CA ILE A 78 -5.97 0.52 -15.90
C ILE A 78 -5.80 -0.96 -15.53
N ALA A 79 -4.61 -1.54 -15.76
CA ALA A 79 -4.29 -2.91 -15.35
C ALA A 79 -4.51 -3.10 -13.84
N ALA A 80 -3.97 -2.21 -13.00
CA ALA A 80 -4.12 -2.27 -11.54
C ALA A 80 -5.59 -2.18 -11.09
N VAL A 81 -6.38 -1.28 -11.69
CA VAL A 81 -7.82 -1.16 -11.41
C VAL A 81 -8.56 -2.44 -11.78
N LEU A 82 -8.27 -3.03 -12.94
CA LEU A 82 -8.88 -4.28 -13.36
C LEU A 82 -8.46 -5.45 -12.46
N THR A 83 -7.22 -5.48 -11.98
CA THR A 83 -6.77 -6.46 -10.98
C THR A 83 -7.57 -6.31 -9.68
N ALA A 84 -7.70 -5.07 -9.17
CA ALA A 84 -8.45 -4.77 -7.96
C ALA A 84 -9.93 -5.13 -8.10
N LEU A 85 -10.55 -4.84 -9.25
CA LEU A 85 -11.93 -5.25 -9.55
C LEU A 85 -12.08 -6.76 -9.59
N SER A 86 -11.13 -7.48 -10.21
CA SER A 86 -11.12 -8.95 -10.23
C SER A 86 -11.08 -9.53 -8.81
N ILE A 87 -10.25 -8.96 -7.93
CA ILE A 87 -10.19 -9.37 -6.51
C ILE A 87 -11.49 -9.01 -5.79
N ALA A 88 -12.06 -7.82 -6.03
CA ALA A 88 -13.32 -7.40 -5.43
C ALA A 88 -14.47 -8.33 -5.82
N PHE A 89 -14.50 -8.87 -7.04
CA PHE A 89 -15.51 -9.86 -7.46
C PHE A 89 -15.40 -11.22 -6.77
N LEU A 90 -14.29 -11.53 -6.10
CA LEU A 90 -14.19 -12.68 -5.22
C LEU A 90 -14.96 -12.46 -3.91
N ASN A 91 -15.20 -11.21 -3.52
CA ASN A 91 -15.99 -10.87 -2.34
C ASN A 91 -17.49 -10.97 -2.64
N ASP A 92 -18.19 -11.77 -1.85
CA ASP A 92 -19.63 -12.04 -2.00
C ASP A 92 -20.49 -10.77 -1.95
N SER A 93 -20.23 -9.90 -0.98
CA SER A 93 -20.98 -8.66 -0.77
C SER A 93 -20.80 -7.68 -1.93
N PHE A 94 -19.57 -7.57 -2.44
CA PHE A 94 -19.29 -6.72 -3.59
C PHE A 94 -19.94 -7.25 -4.86
N ALA A 95 -19.80 -8.55 -5.15
CA ALA A 95 -20.38 -9.16 -6.34
C ALA A 95 -21.91 -9.05 -6.37
N GLY A 96 -22.58 -9.25 -5.22
CA GLY A 96 -24.03 -9.10 -5.09
C GLY A 96 -24.50 -7.66 -5.33
N THR A 97 -23.90 -6.70 -4.60
CA THR A 97 -24.27 -5.27 -4.72
C THR A 97 -24.00 -4.72 -6.13
N PHE A 98 -22.91 -5.13 -6.78
CA PHE A 98 -22.62 -4.77 -8.16
C PHE A 98 -23.69 -5.31 -9.12
N SER A 99 -24.04 -6.60 -9.02
CA SER A 99 -25.06 -7.24 -9.87
C SER A 99 -26.43 -6.55 -9.73
N GLU A 100 -26.82 -6.17 -8.52
CA GLU A 100 -28.05 -5.42 -8.27
C GLU A 100 -28.03 -4.02 -8.89
N LYS A 101 -26.95 -3.26 -8.70
CA LYS A 101 -26.80 -1.92 -9.28
C LYS A 101 -26.84 -1.95 -10.81
N VAL A 102 -26.10 -2.88 -11.42
CA VAL A 102 -26.10 -3.05 -12.88
C VAL A 102 -27.49 -3.45 -13.35
N SER A 103 -28.14 -4.43 -12.72
CA SER A 103 -29.48 -4.87 -13.09
C SER A 103 -30.52 -3.74 -12.97
N ARG A 104 -30.45 -2.91 -11.92
CA ARG A 104 -31.34 -1.74 -11.75
C ARG A 104 -31.11 -0.71 -12.85
N THR A 105 -29.86 -0.41 -13.17
CA THR A 105 -29.49 0.54 -14.23
C THR A 105 -29.98 0.03 -15.59
N VAL A 106 -29.72 -1.23 -15.91
CA VAL A 106 -30.16 -1.84 -17.17
C VAL A 106 -31.68 -1.87 -17.27
N ARG A 107 -32.43 -2.07 -16.18
CA ARG A 107 -33.90 -1.99 -16.20
C ARG A 107 -34.40 -0.61 -16.60
N GLN A 108 -33.69 0.46 -16.24
CA GLN A 108 -34.06 1.83 -16.62
C GLN A 108 -33.87 2.06 -18.12
N PHE A 109 -32.82 1.50 -18.72
CA PHE A 109 -32.54 1.67 -20.16
C PHE A 109 -33.27 0.67 -21.06
N SER A 110 -33.34 -0.60 -20.65
CA SER A 110 -33.96 -1.67 -21.43
C SER A 110 -34.47 -2.79 -20.51
N PRO A 111 -35.79 -2.86 -20.27
CA PRO A 111 -36.38 -3.91 -19.43
C PRO A 111 -36.19 -5.31 -20.03
N HIS A 112 -36.11 -5.42 -21.36
CA HIS A 112 -35.89 -6.69 -22.06
C HIS A 112 -34.46 -7.23 -21.83
N LEU A 113 -33.43 -6.37 -21.85
CA LEU A 113 -32.06 -6.79 -21.53
C LEU A 113 -31.93 -7.21 -20.06
N ALA A 114 -32.60 -6.50 -19.15
CA ALA A 114 -32.60 -6.86 -17.74
C ALA A 114 -33.29 -8.21 -17.47
N ALA A 115 -34.29 -8.60 -18.27
CA ALA A 115 -34.91 -9.92 -18.18
C ALA A 115 -33.93 -11.04 -18.54
N LYS A 116 -33.07 -10.82 -19.56
CA LYS A 116 -32.01 -11.77 -19.96
C LYS A 116 -30.88 -11.88 -18.93
N MET A 117 -30.66 -10.87 -18.09
CA MET A 117 -29.65 -10.87 -17.03
C MET A 117 -30.09 -11.57 -15.73
N ARG A 118 -31.30 -12.14 -15.68
CA ARG A 118 -31.76 -12.86 -14.49
C ARG A 118 -30.97 -14.16 -14.31
N PRO A 119 -30.58 -14.53 -13.08
CA PRO A 119 -29.95 -15.81 -12.83
C PRO A 119 -30.88 -16.97 -13.22
N PRO A 120 -30.32 -18.16 -13.55
CA PRO A 120 -31.12 -19.34 -13.82
C PRO A 120 -32.05 -19.61 -12.64
N LEU A 121 -33.32 -19.94 -12.92
CA LEU A 121 -34.29 -20.29 -11.91
C LEU A 121 -33.80 -21.54 -11.16
N THR A 122 -33.27 -21.35 -9.96
CA THR A 122 -33.06 -22.46 -9.04
C THR A 122 -34.41 -22.77 -8.41
N PRO A 123 -34.97 -23.99 -8.58
CA PRO A 123 -36.23 -24.34 -7.96
C PRO A 123 -36.09 -24.15 -6.44
N VAL A 124 -37.02 -23.39 -5.86
CA VAL A 124 -37.07 -23.17 -4.41
C VAL A 124 -37.52 -24.48 -3.78
N ILE A 125 -36.58 -25.34 -3.44
CA ILE A 125 -36.84 -26.49 -2.57
C ILE A 125 -37.05 -25.92 -1.16
N ARG A 126 -38.31 -25.81 -0.77
CA ARG A 126 -38.75 -25.39 0.56
C ARG A 126 -38.12 -26.34 1.59
N GLY A 127 -37.09 -25.91 2.34
CA GLY A 127 -36.62 -26.66 3.51
C GLY A 127 -35.15 -26.57 3.91
N ARG A 128 -34.21 -26.04 3.10
CA ARG A 128 -32.82 -25.89 3.56
C ARG A 128 -32.10 -24.75 2.83
N PRO A 129 -31.56 -23.73 3.51
CA PRO A 129 -30.66 -22.80 2.85
C PRO A 129 -29.44 -23.59 2.35
N SER A 130 -29.28 -23.69 1.04
CA SER A 130 -28.10 -24.33 0.45
C SER A 130 -26.85 -23.59 0.92
N ALA A 131 -25.93 -24.31 1.56
CA ALA A 131 -24.67 -23.77 2.08
C ALA A 131 -23.74 -23.22 0.98
N LYS A 132 -24.06 -23.47 -0.31
CA LYS A 132 -23.31 -22.95 -1.46
C LYS A 132 -24.24 -22.18 -2.38
N ARG A 133 -24.64 -20.98 -1.96
CA ARG A 133 -25.37 -20.04 -2.84
C ARG A 133 -24.41 -19.57 -3.94
N ALA A 134 -24.56 -20.11 -5.14
CA ALA A 134 -23.81 -19.63 -6.29
C ALA A 134 -24.20 -18.16 -6.55
N ILE A 135 -23.22 -17.26 -6.51
CA ILE A 135 -23.44 -15.83 -6.79
C ILE A 135 -23.31 -15.61 -8.30
N PHE A 136 -24.36 -15.05 -8.87
CA PHE A 136 -24.44 -14.70 -10.28
C PHE A 136 -24.36 -13.19 -10.45
N ILE A 137 -23.53 -12.77 -11.39
CA ILE A 137 -23.39 -11.39 -11.82
C ILE A 137 -24.06 -11.31 -13.19
N CYS A 138 -25.13 -10.51 -13.33
CA CYS A 138 -25.86 -10.34 -14.59
C CYS A 138 -26.26 -11.68 -15.27
N GLY A 139 -26.64 -12.70 -14.49
CA GLY A 139 -27.08 -14.00 -14.99
C GLY A 139 -25.94 -14.98 -15.34
N ARG A 140 -24.68 -14.55 -15.25
CA ARG A 140 -23.51 -15.42 -15.42
C ARG A 140 -22.84 -15.70 -14.06
N PRO A 141 -22.22 -16.87 -13.88
CA PRO A 141 -21.47 -17.16 -12.66
C PRO A 141 -20.30 -16.18 -12.49
N ARG A 142 -20.02 -15.78 -11.24
CA ARG A 142 -19.00 -14.75 -10.91
C ARG A 142 -17.61 -15.00 -11.53
N TRP A 143 -17.21 -16.26 -11.66
CA TRP A 143 -15.89 -16.66 -12.15
C TRP A 143 -15.63 -16.19 -13.58
N VAL A 144 -16.68 -15.98 -14.40
CA VAL A 144 -16.54 -15.48 -15.78
C VAL A 144 -16.03 -14.05 -15.74
N PHE A 145 -16.59 -13.21 -14.86
CA PHE A 145 -16.13 -11.83 -14.69
C PHE A 145 -14.71 -11.80 -14.14
N VAL A 146 -14.41 -12.59 -13.11
CA VAL A 146 -13.06 -12.72 -12.55
C VAL A 146 -12.05 -13.12 -13.65
N MET A 147 -12.36 -14.14 -14.46
CA MET A 147 -11.49 -14.59 -15.54
C MET A 147 -11.30 -13.52 -16.63
N ILE A 148 -12.37 -12.83 -17.05
CA ILE A 148 -12.28 -11.75 -18.05
C ILE A 148 -11.41 -10.61 -17.51
N PHE A 149 -11.72 -10.08 -16.32
CA PHE A 149 -10.99 -8.97 -15.72
C PHE A 149 -9.53 -9.34 -15.44
N SER A 150 -9.28 -10.55 -14.93
CA SER A 150 -7.93 -11.07 -14.71
C SER A 150 -7.15 -11.23 -16.01
N SER A 151 -7.76 -11.76 -17.07
CA SER A 151 -7.09 -11.96 -18.37
C SER A 151 -6.73 -10.64 -19.03
N VAL A 152 -7.65 -9.68 -19.07
CA VAL A 152 -7.40 -8.34 -19.61
C VAL A 152 -6.32 -7.63 -18.79
N SER A 153 -6.41 -7.71 -17.46
CA SER A 153 -5.41 -7.17 -16.55
C SER A 153 -4.03 -7.78 -16.79
N PHE A 154 -3.94 -9.10 -16.94
CA PHE A 154 -2.68 -9.80 -17.20
C PHE A 154 -2.04 -9.36 -18.52
N ILE A 155 -2.83 -9.29 -19.60
CA ILE A 155 -2.35 -8.79 -20.89
C ILE A 155 -1.85 -7.35 -20.76
N LEU A 156 -2.59 -6.47 -20.09
CA LEU A 156 -2.18 -5.09 -19.90
C LEU A 156 -0.91 -4.97 -19.06
N TRP A 157 -0.75 -5.77 -18.00
CA TRP A 157 0.50 -5.83 -17.23
C TRP A 157 1.69 -6.29 -18.08
N PHE A 158 1.47 -7.29 -18.93
CA PHE A 158 2.49 -7.84 -19.83
C PHE A 158 2.90 -6.84 -20.91
N VAL A 159 1.94 -6.28 -21.65
CA VAL A 159 2.17 -5.33 -22.74
C VAL A 159 2.78 -4.02 -22.24
N SER A 160 2.40 -3.56 -21.05
CA SER A 160 2.90 -2.29 -20.49
C SER A 160 4.28 -2.42 -19.82
N CYS A 161 4.85 -3.63 -19.71
CA CYS A 161 5.92 -3.96 -18.77
C CYS A 161 5.65 -3.36 -17.38
N GLY A 162 4.37 -3.32 -16.96
CA GLY A 162 3.95 -2.53 -15.81
C GLY A 162 4.55 -3.09 -14.52
N LEU A 163 4.67 -4.41 -14.40
CA LEU A 163 5.29 -5.05 -13.24
C LEU A 163 6.75 -4.60 -13.08
N LEU A 164 7.51 -4.63 -14.18
CA LEU A 164 8.90 -4.17 -14.19
C LEU A 164 8.99 -2.68 -13.85
N THR A 165 8.04 -1.86 -14.30
CA THR A 165 7.97 -0.43 -13.99
C THR A 165 7.75 -0.19 -12.50
N VAL A 166 6.83 -0.93 -11.89
CA VAL A 166 6.55 -0.84 -10.45
C VAL A 166 7.77 -1.28 -9.64
N LEU A 167 8.42 -2.36 -10.05
CA LEU A 167 9.66 -2.84 -9.40
C LEU A 167 10.78 -1.80 -9.50
N TRP A 168 11.00 -1.21 -10.67
CA TRP A 168 11.98 -0.14 -10.83
C TRP A 168 11.61 1.10 -10.01
N ALA A 169 10.35 1.51 -10.01
CA ALA A 169 9.90 2.67 -9.24
C ALA A 169 10.10 2.44 -7.73
N LEU A 170 9.81 1.24 -7.23
CA LEU A 170 10.08 0.86 -5.85
C LEU A 170 11.59 0.86 -5.57
N ALA A 171 12.40 0.27 -6.45
CA ALA A 171 13.86 0.26 -6.31
C ALA A 171 14.44 1.69 -6.31
N PHE A 172 14.00 2.57 -7.20
CA PHE A 172 14.39 3.98 -7.20
C PHE A 172 13.95 4.72 -5.95
N GLY A 173 12.72 4.47 -5.47
CA GLY A 173 12.23 5.03 -4.21
C GLY A 173 13.09 4.61 -3.03
N LEU A 174 13.37 3.32 -2.88
CA LEU A 174 14.23 2.78 -1.83
C LEU A 174 15.68 3.25 -1.95
N LEU A 175 16.22 3.34 -3.17
CA LEU A 175 17.55 3.87 -3.38
C LEU A 175 17.63 5.34 -2.98
N ALA A 176 16.63 6.14 -3.36
CA ALA A 176 16.56 7.55 -2.98
C ALA A 176 16.48 7.74 -1.45
N THR A 177 15.70 6.91 -0.74
CA THR A 177 15.64 6.97 0.73
C THR A 177 16.98 6.58 1.36
N LEU A 178 17.63 5.51 0.87
CA LEU A 178 18.94 5.09 1.37
C LEU A 178 20.02 6.13 1.11
N LEU A 179 20.07 6.72 -0.09
CA LEU A 179 21.02 7.78 -0.43
C LEU A 179 20.77 9.02 0.44
N HIS A 180 19.52 9.44 0.57
CA HIS A 180 19.16 10.57 1.42
C HIS A 180 19.57 10.32 2.87
N ALA A 181 19.19 9.17 3.45
CA ALA A 181 19.51 8.81 4.83
C ALA A 181 21.03 8.65 5.06
N SER A 182 21.78 8.22 4.05
CA SER A 182 23.23 8.06 4.10
C SER A 182 23.98 9.40 4.14
N PHE A 183 23.60 10.33 3.26
CA PHE A 183 24.31 11.60 3.09
C PHE A 183 23.77 12.71 4.00
N ARG A 184 22.53 12.60 4.49
CA ARG A 184 21.95 13.60 5.37
C ARG A 184 22.72 13.66 6.69
N THR A 185 23.13 14.85 7.11
CA THR A 185 23.74 15.02 8.43
C THR A 185 22.68 14.91 9.52
N PRO A 186 22.92 14.11 10.58
CA PRO A 186 22.00 14.03 11.71
C PRO A 186 21.80 15.41 12.33
N ASN A 187 20.54 15.81 12.51
CA ASN A 187 20.20 17.06 13.14
C ASN A 187 20.38 16.97 14.66
N LEU A 188 20.76 18.07 15.32
CA LEU A 188 20.75 18.16 16.78
C LEU A 188 19.35 17.89 17.33
N LYS A 189 18.31 18.38 16.63
CA LYS A 189 16.89 18.11 16.95
C LYS A 189 16.52 16.63 16.82
N ALA A 190 17.14 15.91 15.88
CA ALA A 190 16.94 14.47 15.74
C ALA A 190 17.56 13.73 16.94
N ARG A 191 18.80 14.09 17.31
CA ARG A 191 19.47 13.52 18.50
C ARG A 191 18.70 13.83 19.79
N LEU A 192 18.23 15.07 19.97
CA LEU A 192 17.43 15.50 21.13
C LEU A 192 16.09 14.77 21.24
N ASN A 193 15.40 14.55 20.11
CA ASN A 193 14.15 13.78 20.13
C ASN A 193 14.38 12.33 20.55
N THR A 194 15.47 11.70 20.11
CA THR A 194 15.84 10.36 20.58
C THR A 194 16.06 10.34 22.09
N TYR A 195 16.83 11.29 22.64
CA TYR A 195 16.99 11.39 24.10
C TYR A 195 15.66 11.61 24.81
N ARG A 196 14.79 12.47 24.28
CA ARG A 196 13.46 12.71 24.85
C ARG A 196 12.61 11.44 24.90
N GLU A 197 12.67 10.61 23.87
CA GLU A 197 11.95 9.33 23.81
C GLU A 197 12.51 8.32 24.79
N GLU A 198 13.84 8.23 24.94
CA GLU A 198 14.51 7.43 25.98
C GLU A 198 14.06 7.87 27.38
N PHE A 199 14.08 9.18 27.67
CA PHE A 199 13.59 9.72 28.95
C PHE A 199 12.13 9.36 29.21
N ARG A 200 11.26 9.43 28.19
CA ARG A 200 9.86 9.02 28.33
C ARG A 200 9.69 7.51 28.53
N ALA A 201 10.53 6.70 27.90
CA ALA A 201 10.50 5.24 28.08
C ALA A 201 10.89 4.88 29.51
N VAL A 202 11.99 5.47 30.02
CA VAL A 202 12.40 5.31 31.42
C VAL A 202 11.29 5.76 32.37
N TRP A 203 10.70 6.94 32.14
CA TRP A 203 9.63 7.45 32.99
C TRP A 203 8.36 6.58 32.99
N ARG A 204 7.97 6.01 31.83
CA ARG A 204 6.86 5.07 31.74
C ARG A 204 7.10 3.79 32.56
N ASN A 205 8.32 3.25 32.50
CA ASN A 205 8.69 2.09 33.33
C ASN A 205 8.61 2.38 34.83
N TYR A 206 8.92 3.61 35.27
CA TYR A 206 8.74 4.02 36.66
C TYR A 206 7.28 4.19 37.07
N SER A 207 6.38 4.58 36.15
CA SER A 207 4.96 4.78 36.45
C SER A 207 4.14 3.48 36.48
N GLU A 208 4.68 2.38 35.94
CA GLU A 208 4.04 1.05 35.95
C GLU A 208 4.49 0.17 37.14
N LEU A 209 5.39 0.69 38.00
CA LEU A 209 5.79 0.12 39.29
C LEU A 209 4.96 0.74 40.43
#